data_AF-A0AAX1UQ13-F1
#
_entry.id   AF-A0AAX1UQ13-F1
#
_cell.length_a   1.000
_cell.length_b   1.000
_cell.length_c   1.000
_cell.angle_alpha   90.00
_cell.angle_beta   90.00
_cell.angle_gamma   90.00
#
_symmetry.space_group_name_H-M   'P 1'
#
loop_
_entity.id
_entity.type
_entity.pdbx_description
1 polymer ?
#
loop_
_entity_poly.entity_id
_entity_poly.type
_entity_poly.pdbx_seq_one_letter_code
_entity_poly.pdbx_strand_id
1 'polypeptide(L)' 'MLNNIGLPGLLLIAVVVLVLFGRGKVSSLMGEVGKGINAFKKGIKEETAEIENRPETTRDVTPASERDKV' A
#
# COMPACT_ATOMS: atom_id res chain seq x y z
N MET A 1 26.88 -19.74 20.14
CA MET A 1 27.71 -19.07 19.10
C MET A 1 26.95 -18.75 17.79
N LEU A 2 25.62 -18.99 17.71
CA LEU A 2 24.81 -18.71 16.51
C LEU A 2 24.03 -17.38 16.58
N ASN A 3 24.17 -16.61 17.67
CA ASN A 3 23.40 -15.37 17.87
C ASN A 3 23.89 -14.19 16.99
N ASN A 4 24.95 -14.39 16.20
CA ASN A 4 25.44 -13.43 15.22
C ASN A 4 24.91 -13.70 13.78
N ILE A 5 24.06 -14.71 13.58
CA ILE A 5 23.44 -15.04 12.28
C ILE A 5 22.12 -14.26 12.06
N GLY A 6 21.95 -13.14 12.75
CA GLY A 6 20.82 -12.22 12.49
C GLY A 6 21.03 -11.44 11.20
N LEU A 7 21.10 -10.11 11.31
CA LEU A 7 21.38 -9.21 10.19
C LEU A 7 22.56 -9.64 9.28
N PRO A 8 23.70 -10.14 9.80
CA PRO A 8 24.82 -10.57 8.95
C PRO A 8 24.49 -11.77 8.05
N GLY A 9 23.68 -12.72 8.55
CA GLY A 9 23.27 -13.89 7.78
C GLY A 9 22.33 -13.53 6.62
N LEU A 10 21.38 -12.62 6.88
CA LEU A 10 20.46 -12.11 5.86
C LEU A 10 21.21 -11.35 4.75
N LEU A 11 22.23 -10.58 5.12
CA LEU A 11 23.10 -9.88 4.16
C LEU A 11 23.83 -10.86 3.24
N LEU A 12 24.36 -11.96 3.78
CA LEU A 12 25.04 -12.99 3.00
C LEU A 12 24.08 -13.66 2.01
N ILE A 13 22.87 -13.99 2.44
CA ILE A 13 21.82 -14.54 1.56
C ILE A 13 21.46 -13.53 0.46
N ALA A 14 21.30 -12.25 0.79
CA ALA A 14 21.00 -11.20 -0.18
C ALA A 14 22.10 -11.07 -1.24
N VAL A 15 23.37 -11.17 -0.86
CA VAL A 15 24.50 -11.15 -1.80
C VAL A 15 24.46 -12.38 -2.73
N VAL A 16 24.22 -13.57 -2.20
CA VAL A 16 24.11 -14.80 -3.02
C VAL A 16 22.98 -14.67 -4.05
N VAL A 17 21.80 -14.22 -3.62
CA VAL A 17 20.67 -13.97 -4.52
C VAL A 17 21.02 -12.91 -5.57
N LEU A 18 21.70 -11.83 -5.18
CA LEU A 18 22.12 -10.78 -6.11
C LEU A 18 23.11 -11.30 -7.17
N VAL A 19 24.00 -12.23 -6.81
CA VAL A 19 24.94 -12.85 -7.75
C VAL A 19 24.21 -13.78 -8.73
N LEU A 20 23.27 -14.61 -8.24
CA LEU A 20 22.52 -15.56 -9.07
C LEU A 20 21.58 -14.86 -10.06
N PHE A 21 20.84 -13.86 -9.59
CA PHE A 21 19.85 -13.16 -10.41
C PHE A 21 20.44 -11.95 -11.15
N GLY A 22 21.57 -11.42 -10.66
CA GLY A 22 22.22 -10.21 -11.18
C GLY A 22 21.50 -8.92 -10.78
N ARG A 23 22.28 -7.84 -10.62
CA ARG A 23 21.76 -6.50 -10.28
C ARG A 23 20.70 -5.96 -11.24
N GLY A 24 20.79 -6.30 -12.53
CA GLY A 24 19.88 -5.80 -13.56
C GLY A 24 18.46 -6.37 -13.43
N LYS A 25 18.33 -7.70 -13.21
CA LYS A 25 17.01 -8.34 -13.08
C LYS A 25 16.33 -7.93 -11.78
N VAL A 26 17.07 -7.93 -10.66
CA VAL A 26 16.53 -7.52 -9.35
C VAL A 26 16.08 -6.06 -9.36
N SER A 27 16.87 -5.14 -9.93
CA SER A 27 16.50 -3.73 -10.02
C SER A 27 15.28 -3.47 -10.90
N SER A 28 15.15 -4.20 -12.01
CA SER A 28 14.00 -4.05 -12.93
C SER A 28 12.71 -4.53 -12.24
N LEU A 29 12.75 -5.70 -11.60
CA LEU A 29 11.63 -6.25 -10.83
C LEU A 29 11.23 -5.34 -9.66
N MET A 30 12.20 -4.83 -8.90
CA MET A 30 11.92 -3.89 -7.81
C MET A 30 11.35 -2.56 -8.31
N GLY A 31 11.71 -2.12 -9.52
CA GLY A 31 11.11 -0.96 -10.16
C GLY A 31 9.62 -1.16 -10.47
N GLU A 32 9.24 -2.33 -10.99
CA GLU A 32 7.84 -2.68 -11.29
C GLU A 32 7.01 -2.84 -10.01
N VAL A 33 7.54 -3.57 -9.03
CA VAL A 33 6.90 -3.75 -7.72
C VAL A 33 6.76 -2.41 -6.98
N GLY A 34 7.80 -1.57 -7.01
CA GLY A 34 7.78 -0.25 -6.39
C GLY A 34 6.71 0.67 -6.98
N LYS A 35 6.50 0.64 -8.30
CA LYS A 35 5.40 1.35 -8.96
C LYS A 35 4.03 0.85 -8.48
N GLY A 36 3.84 -0.46 -8.37
CA GLY A 36 2.61 -1.06 -7.85
C GLY A 36 2.30 -0.65 -6.41
N ILE A 37 3.29 -0.72 -5.52
CA ILE A 37 3.14 -0.30 -4.12
C ILE A 37 2.86 1.21 -4.04
N ASN A 38 3.52 2.04 -4.86
CA ASN A 38 3.29 3.48 -4.84
C ASN A 38 1.88 3.84 -5.36
N ALA A 39 1.39 3.17 -6.40
CA ALA A 39 0.03 3.35 -6.89
C ALA A 39 -1.01 2.92 -5.84
N PHE A 40 -0.77 1.79 -5.17
CA PHE A 40 -1.62 1.31 -4.07
C PHE A 40 -1.66 2.32 -2.90
N LYS A 41 -0.49 2.80 -2.47
CA LYS A 41 -0.38 3.83 -1.42
C LYS A 41 -1.06 5.14 -1.82
N LYS A 42 -0.99 5.53 -3.09
CA LYS A 42 -1.66 6.71 -3.62
C LYS A 42 -3.18 6.53 -3.62
N GLY A 43 -3.69 5.39 -4.08
CA GLY A 43 -5.12 5.08 -4.06
C GLY A 43 -5.73 5.12 -2.65
N ILE A 44 -5.05 4.53 -1.65
CA ILE A 44 -5.51 4.60 -0.25
C ILE A 44 -5.52 6.03 0.28
N LYS A 45 -4.50 6.83 -0.06
CA LYS A 45 -4.44 8.24 0.36
C LYS A 45 -5.52 9.08 -0.30
N GLU A 46 -5.82 8.85 -1.57
CA GLU A 46 -6.89 9.54 -2.29
C GLU A 46 -8.25 9.19 -1.70
N GLU A 47 -8.52 7.92 -1.39
CA GLU A 47 -9.74 7.50 -0.70
C GLU A 47 -9.86 8.17 0.68
N THR A 48 -8.79 8.17 1.47
CA THR A 48 -8.79 8.79 2.80
C THR A 48 -8.97 10.32 2.71
N ALA A 49 -8.36 10.97 1.72
CA ALA A 49 -8.47 12.40 1.51
C ALA A 49 -9.83 12.82 0.92
N GLU A 50 -10.48 11.97 0.12
CA GLU A 50 -11.83 12.21 -0.38
C GLU A 50 -12.87 12.10 0.74
N ILE A 51 -12.64 11.24 1.74
CA ILE A 51 -13.47 11.14 2.95
C ILE A 51 -13.29 12.40 3.83
N GLU A 52 -12.07 12.93 3.95
CA GLU A 52 -11.76 14.10 4.80
C GLU A 52 -12.11 15.45 4.15
N ASN A 53 -12.15 15.52 2.81
CA ASN A 53 -12.42 16.75 2.05
C ASN A 53 -13.80 16.78 1.38
N ARG A 54 -14.70 15.86 1.76
CA ARG A 54 -16.10 15.97 1.37
C ARG A 54 -16.72 17.10 2.19
N PRO A 55 -17.17 18.21 1.58
CA PRO A 55 -17.99 19.17 2.30
C PRO A 55 -19.25 18.43 2.79
N GLU A 56 -19.70 18.73 4.00
CA GLU A 56 -20.94 18.29 4.67
C GLU A 56 -22.22 18.69 3.87
N THR A 57 -22.24 18.51 2.56
CA THR A 57 -23.29 18.91 1.63
C THR A 57 -23.31 17.96 0.43
N THR A 58 -23.48 16.67 0.68
CA THR A 58 -24.10 15.81 -0.33
C THR A 58 -25.06 14.82 0.32
N ARG A 59 -26.26 15.36 0.57
CA ARG A 59 -27.57 14.72 0.42
C ARG A 59 -27.76 13.44 1.23
N ASP A 60 -28.29 13.64 2.43
CA ASP A 60 -29.26 12.72 3.01
C ASP A 60 -30.31 12.37 1.94
N VAL A 61 -30.30 11.12 1.49
CA VAL A 61 -31.32 10.53 0.61
C VAL A 61 -32.26 9.65 1.41
N THR A 62 -32.42 9.88 2.71
CA THR A 62 -33.57 9.34 3.45
C THR A 62 -34.81 10.04 2.90
N PRO A 63 -35.68 9.39 2.09
CA PRO A 63 -37.01 9.94 1.90
C PRO A 63 -37.62 10.04 3.30
N ALA A 64 -38.04 11.24 3.67
CA ALA A 64 -38.93 11.47 4.79
C ALA A 64 -40.28 10.77 4.48
N SER A 65 -40.29 9.43 4.51
CA SER A 65 -41.51 8.66 4.48
C SER A 65 -42.16 8.79 5.85
N GLU A 66 -43.10 9.72 5.89
CA GLU A 66 -44.45 9.47 6.39
C GLU A 66 -44.51 8.91 7.82
N ARG A 67 -44.35 9.79 8.82
CA ARG A 67 -44.88 9.54 10.17
C ARG A 67 -45.63 10.75 10.72
N ASP A 68 -46.54 11.29 9.90
CA ASP A 68 -47.64 12.14 10.37
C ASP A 68 -48.93 11.78 9.63
N LYS A 69 -49.61 10.75 10.15
CA LYS A 69 -51.07 10.53 10.18
C LYS A 69 -51.37 9.03 10.37
N VAL A 70 -51.67 8.62 11.60
CA VAL A 70 -53.02 8.21 12.09
C VAL A 70 -52.94 7.86 13.57
#